data_AF-A0A1G8IHH4-F1
#
_entry.id   AF-A0A1G8IHH4-F1
#
_cell.length_a   1.000
_cell.length_b   1.000
_cell.length_c   1.000
_cell.angle_alpha   90.00
_cell.angle_beta   90.00
_cell.angle_gamma   90.00
#
_symmetry.space_group_name_H-M   'P 1'
#
loop_
_entity.id
_entity.type
_entity.pdbx_description
1 polymer ?
#
loop_
_entity_poly.entity_id
_entity_poly.type
_entity_poly.pdbx_seq_one_letter_code
_entity_poly.pdbx_strand_id
1 'polypeptide(L)' 'MIRYRIPIPSIYVGLTKGSTNRGRLFRKYVQGYLKRTYPDMKLIKTEGMCAVCERRG' A
#
# COMPACT_ATOMS: atom_id res chain seq x y z
N MET A 1 -18.29 -2.46 -5.91
CA MET A 1 -16.90 -1.96 -5.74
C MET A 1 -15.97 -3.15 -5.55
N ILE A 2 -14.95 -3.30 -6.39
CA ILE A 2 -14.00 -4.43 -6.32
C ILE A 2 -12.83 -4.04 -5.41
N ARG A 3 -12.50 -4.93 -4.46
CA ARG A 3 -11.37 -4.74 -3.52
C ARG A 3 -10.18 -5.57 -3.96
N TYR A 4 -9.00 -4.95 -3.93
CA TYR A 4 -7.73 -5.57 -4.24
C TYR A 4 -6.86 -5.62 -2.99
N ARG A 5 -6.23 -6.77 -2.74
CA ARG A 5 -5.23 -6.94 -1.68
C ARG A 5 -3.86 -6.99 -2.34
N ILE A 6 -3.03 -5.98 -2.07
CA ILE A 6 -1.69 -5.85 -2.63
C ILE A 6 -0.68 -6.10 -1.50
N PRO A 7 0.10 -7.19 -1.55
CA PRO A 7 1.13 -7.45 -0.54
C PRO A 7 2.26 -6.43 -0.63
N ILE A 8 2.89 -6.14 0.50
CA ILE A 8 4.13 -5.37 0.57
C ILE A 8 5.21 -6.14 -0.21
N PRO A 9 5.90 -5.49 -1.16
CA PRO A 9 7.05 -6.09 -1.83
C PRO A 9 8.12 -6.50 -0.82
N SER A 10 8.69 -7.70 -0.96
CA SER A 10 9.73 -8.24 -0.06
C SER A 10 10.92 -7.30 0.11
N ILE A 11 11.34 -6.63 -0.96
CA ILE A 11 12.40 -5.61 -0.94
C ILE A 11 12.09 -4.46 0.03
N TYR A 12 10.83 -4.04 0.12
CA TYR A 12 10.37 -3.00 1.04
C TYR A 12 10.48 -3.48 2.50
N VAL A 13 10.27 -4.78 2.73
CA VAL A 13 10.45 -5.40 4.05
C VAL A 13 11.91 -5.32 4.49
N GLY A 14 12.85 -5.54 3.57
CA GLY A 14 14.28 -5.38 3.82
C GLY A 14 14.66 -3.93 4.09
N LEU A 15 14.25 -3.01 3.22
CA LEU A 15 14.60 -1.57 3.31
C LEU A 15 14.06 -0.89 4.57
N THR A 16 12.98 -1.40 5.14
CA THR A 16 12.34 -0.85 6.35
C THR A 16 12.65 -1.64 7.62
N LYS A 17 13.59 -2.59 7.56
CA LYS A 17 14.02 -3.38 8.72
C LYS A 17 14.59 -2.45 9.80
N GLY A 18 14.11 -2.57 11.04
CA GLY A 18 14.53 -1.73 12.17
C GLY A 18 13.79 -0.38 12.30
N SER A 19 12.98 0.02 11.32
CA SER A 19 12.13 1.21 11.47
C SER A 19 10.97 0.91 12.41
N THR A 20 10.67 1.82 13.34
CA THR A 20 9.48 1.75 14.21
C THR A 20 8.19 2.17 13.48
N ASN A 21 8.30 2.82 12.32
CA ASN A 21 7.19 3.47 11.62
C ASN A 21 6.84 2.83 10.25
N ARG A 22 7.09 1.53 10.09
CA ARG A 22 6.95 0.80 8.81
C ARG A 22 5.57 0.94 8.18
N GLY A 23 4.51 0.85 8.98
CA GLY A 23 3.13 1.02 8.49
C GLY A 23 2.88 2.39 7.85
N ARG A 24 3.40 3.47 8.45
CA ARG A 24 3.27 4.83 7.91
C ARG A 24 4.05 5.00 6.61
N LEU A 25 5.27 4.47 6.56
CA LEU A 25 6.10 4.50 5.35
C LEU A 25 5.40 3.73 4.21
N PHE A 26 4.89 2.52 4.50
CA PHE A 26 4.22 1.71 3.50
C PHE A 26 2.97 2.39 2.96
N ARG A 27 2.15 2.96 3.85
CA ARG A 27 0.96 3.74 3.46
C ARG A 27 1.31 4.87 2.50
N LYS A 28 2.35 5.65 2.79
CA LYS A 28 2.82 6.74 1.91
C LYS A 28 3.27 6.21 0.55
N TYR A 29 4.04 5.12 0.54
CA TYR A 29 4.50 4.48 -0.69
C TYR A 29 3.31 4.06 -1.57
N VAL A 30 2.34 3.33 -1.02
CA VAL A 30 1.17 2.86 -1.76
C VAL A 30 0.33 4.01 -2.27
N GLN A 31 0.09 5.03 -1.45
CA GLN A 31 -0.65 6.22 -1.88
C GLN A 31 0.02 6.91 -3.07
N GLY A 32 1.35 7.08 -3.04
CA GLY A 32 2.10 7.65 -4.16
C GLY A 32 2.04 6.78 -5.41
N TYR A 33 2.18 5.46 -5.25
CA TYR A 33 2.09 4.50 -6.34
C TYR A 33 0.71 4.50 -7.01
N LEU A 34 -0.37 4.39 -6.23
CA LEU A 34 -1.74 4.44 -6.75
C LEU A 34 -2.00 5.75 -7.49
N LYS A 35 -1.64 6.89 -6.89
CA LYS A 35 -1.82 8.20 -7.53
C LYS A 35 -1.15 8.28 -8.91
N ARG A 36 0.01 7.65 -9.09
CA ARG A 36 0.78 7.70 -10.34
C ARG A 36 0.37 6.65 -11.36
N THR A 37 0.04 5.44 -10.91
CA THR A 37 -0.11 4.27 -11.79
C THR A 37 -1.58 3.83 -11.94
N TYR A 38 -2.40 4.03 -10.92
CA TYR A 38 -3.81 3.62 -10.88
C TYR A 38 -4.67 4.74 -10.25
N PRO A 39 -4.84 5.89 -10.93
CA PRO A 39 -5.47 7.08 -10.36
C PRO A 39 -6.95 6.89 -9.98
N ASP A 40 -7.58 5.86 -10.54
CA ASP A 40 -8.93 5.38 -10.25
C ASP A 40 -9.02 4.50 -8.99
N MET A 41 -7.87 4.14 -8.40
CA MET A 41 -7.80 3.36 -7.17
C MET A 41 -7.52 4.22 -5.95
N LYS A 42 -8.12 3.82 -4.82
CA LYS A 42 -7.91 4.44 -3.51
C LYS A 42 -7.47 3.41 -2.48
N LEU A 43 -6.48 3.77 -1.68
CA LEU A 43 -6.10 2.98 -0.50
C LEU A 43 -7.17 3.14 0.59
N ILE A 44 -7.77 2.03 1.01
CA ILE A 44 -8.78 2.00 2.08
C ILE A 44 -8.13 1.79 3.44
N LYS A 45 -7.36 0.71 3.58
CA LYS A 45 -6.65 0.38 4.82
C LYS A 45 -5.37 -0.41 4.52
N THR A 46 -4.50 -0.51 5.52
CA THR A 46 -3.40 -1.47 5.56
C THR A 46 -3.74 -2.53 6.60
N GLU A 47 -3.57 -3.80 6.26
CA GLU A 47 -3.84 -4.93 7.14
C GLU A 47 -2.62 -5.84 7.14
N GLY A 48 -1.89 -5.87 8.26
CA GLY A 48 -0.58 -6.50 8.33
C GLY A 48 0.37 -5.91 7.28
N MET A 49 0.91 -6.78 6.43
CA MET A 49 1.81 -6.42 5.34
C MET A 49 1.09 -6.32 3.99
N CYS A 50 -0.19 -5.94 3.98
CA CYS A 50 -0.99 -5.80 2.77
C CYS A 50 -1.72 -4.45 2.72
N ALA A 51 -1.78 -3.85 1.54
CA ALA A 51 -2.64 -2.72 1.24
C ALA A 51 -3.98 -3.23 0.69
N VAL A 52 -5.08 -2.74 1.26
CA VAL A 52 -6.43 -2.99 0.74
C VAL A 52 -6.85 -1.77 -0.04
N CYS A 53 -6.97 -1.94 -1.35
CA CYS A 53 -7.30 -0.89 -2.31
C CYS A 53 -8.67 -1.14 -2.91
N GLU A 54 -9.32 -0.07 -3.34
CA GLU A 54 -10.61 -0.14 -4.01
C GLU A 54 -10.53 0.66 -5.31
N ARG A 55 -11.02 0.06 -6.40
CA ARG A 55 -11.18 0.75 -7.68
C ARG A 55 -12.57 1.38 -7.72
N ARG A 56 -12.63 2.69 -7.96
CA ARG A 56 -13.90 3.36 -8.29
C ARG A 56 -14.31 2.88 -9.68
N GLY A 57 -15.52 2.32 -9.77
CA GLY A 57 -16.16 2.03 -11.06
C GLY A 57 -16.70 3.29 -11.69
#